data_AF-A0AAU4Z1S3-F1
#
_entry.id   AF-A0AAU4Z1S3-F1
#
_cell.length_a   1.000
_cell.length_b   1.000
_cell.length_c   1.000
_cell.angle_alpha   90.00
_cell.angle_beta   90.00
_cell.angle_gamma   90.00
#
_symmetry.space_group_name_H-M   'P 1'
#
loop_
_entity.id
_entity.type
_entity.pdbx_description
1 polymer ?
#
loop_
_entity_poly.entity_id
_entity_poly.type
_entity_poly.pdbx_seq_one_letter_code
_entity_poly.pdbx_strand_id
1 'polypeptide(L)'
;MHTRKFRTAIMLCAATALAAAIPLPASASASAPAATDSHPSTRVVAVDCFSNPQVRPGDFLLACGDGNNRLIDIHWSHWGPTSAVGRALDAVNDCDPYCAAGKFHTYPVIVRLDRPETWKTDSGLRQFTRMQLVYTDGRPAHTERVVTHELWD
;
A
#
# COMPACT_ATOMS: atom_id res chain seq x y z
N MET A 1 3.27 47.88 -53.28
CA MET A 1 3.68 48.15 -54.67
C MET A 1 3.86 46.83 -55.40
N HIS A 2 3.03 46.59 -56.41
CA HIS A 2 3.23 45.75 -57.60
C HIS A 2 3.84 44.34 -57.48
N THR A 3 2.92 43.36 -57.52
CA THR A 3 2.91 42.17 -58.40
C THR A 3 4.15 41.89 -59.25
N ARG A 4 4.63 40.64 -59.23
CA ARG A 4 5.28 40.02 -60.39
C ARG A 4 4.61 38.71 -60.78
N LYS A 5 4.41 38.62 -62.08
CA LYS A 5 3.56 37.73 -62.87
C LYS A 5 4.45 36.73 -63.62
N PHE A 6 4.00 35.47 -63.64
CA PHE A 6 4.11 34.42 -64.68
C PHE A 6 5.47 34.02 -65.29
N ARG A 7 5.71 32.69 -65.34
CA ARG A 7 5.81 31.95 -66.63
C ARG A 7 5.62 30.44 -66.43
N THR A 8 4.77 29.90 -67.29
CA THR A 8 4.19 28.56 -67.37
C THR A 8 5.18 27.53 -67.92
N ALA A 9 5.08 26.27 -67.48
CA ALA A 9 5.38 25.10 -68.32
C ALA A 9 4.50 23.92 -67.88
N ILE A 10 3.59 23.55 -68.77
CA ILE A 10 2.74 22.36 -68.69
C ILE A 10 3.60 21.17 -69.14
N MET A 11 3.60 20.08 -68.38
CA MET A 11 3.88 18.76 -68.93
C MET A 11 2.87 17.76 -68.38
N LEU A 12 2.12 17.18 -69.31
CA LEU A 12 1.05 16.22 -69.11
C LEU A 12 1.63 14.83 -69.35
N CYS A 13 1.58 13.92 -68.37
CA CYS A 13 1.68 12.49 -68.61
C CYS A 13 0.69 11.77 -67.69
N ALA A 14 -0.39 11.27 -68.31
CA ALA A 14 -1.36 10.38 -67.71
C ALA A 14 -0.74 9.00 -67.50
N ALA A 15 -1.04 8.39 -66.35
CA ALA A 15 -0.98 6.94 -66.20
C ALA A 15 -2.07 6.53 -65.21
N THR A 16 -3.15 5.97 -65.77
CA THR A 16 -4.23 5.28 -65.08
C THR A 16 -3.71 4.00 -64.44
N ALA A 17 -3.96 3.81 -63.15
CA ALA A 17 -3.78 2.52 -62.48
C ALA A 17 -5.08 2.12 -61.76
N LEU A 18 -5.52 0.92 -62.08
CA LEU A 18 -6.76 0.26 -61.70
C LEU A 18 -6.73 -0.08 -60.19
N ALA A 19 -7.63 0.49 -59.39
CA ALA A 19 -7.77 0.12 -57.98
C ALA A 19 -8.73 -1.08 -57.84
N ALA A 20 -8.18 -2.25 -57.52
CA ALA A 20 -8.93 -3.45 -57.18
C ALA A 20 -9.66 -3.28 -55.85
N ALA A 21 -10.96 -3.59 -55.81
CA ALA A 21 -11.76 -3.61 -54.60
C ALA A 21 -11.36 -4.82 -53.72
N ILE A 22 -10.90 -4.55 -52.50
CA ILE A 22 -10.57 -5.56 -51.49
C ILE A 22 -11.81 -5.75 -50.59
N PRO A 23 -12.37 -6.97 -50.47
CA PRO A 23 -13.46 -7.22 -49.52
C PRO A 23 -12.92 -7.22 -48.07
N LEU A 24 -13.54 -6.41 -47.21
CA LEU A 24 -13.25 -6.33 -45.78
C LEU A 24 -13.87 -7.55 -45.05
N PRO A 25 -13.11 -8.29 -44.21
CA PRO A 25 -13.72 -9.27 -43.32
C PRO A 25 -14.43 -8.57 -42.15
N ALA A 26 -15.68 -8.97 -41.89
CA ALA A 26 -16.44 -8.53 -40.72
C ALA A 26 -15.86 -9.17 -39.46
N SER A 27 -15.16 -8.39 -38.64
CA SER A 27 -14.70 -8.82 -37.31
C SER A 27 -15.91 -8.95 -36.38
N ALA A 28 -16.30 -10.18 -36.08
CA ALA A 28 -17.24 -10.47 -35.01
C ALA A 28 -16.53 -10.21 -33.66
N SER A 29 -16.87 -9.12 -32.99
CA SER A 29 -16.46 -8.87 -31.61
C SER A 29 -17.18 -9.86 -30.69
N ALA A 30 -16.50 -10.94 -30.32
CA ALA A 30 -16.94 -11.79 -29.23
C ALA A 30 -16.74 -11.04 -27.90
N SER A 31 -17.82 -10.47 -27.35
CA SER A 31 -17.82 -9.92 -26.00
C SER A 31 -17.64 -11.05 -25.00
N ALA A 32 -16.42 -11.26 -24.50
CA ALA A 32 -16.20 -12.12 -23.36
C ALA A 32 -16.91 -11.52 -22.13
N PRO A 33 -17.67 -12.30 -21.34
CA PRO A 33 -18.23 -11.79 -20.10
C PRO A 33 -17.08 -11.44 -19.15
N ALA A 34 -16.98 -10.17 -18.78
CA ALA A 34 -16.15 -9.76 -17.67
C ALA A 34 -16.74 -10.41 -16.42
N ALA A 35 -16.07 -11.44 -15.90
CA ALA A 35 -16.35 -11.96 -14.57
C ALA A 35 -15.98 -10.87 -13.56
N THR A 36 -16.92 -10.00 -13.22
CA THR A 36 -16.84 -9.22 -11.98
C THR A 36 -17.07 -10.18 -10.83
N ASP A 37 -15.99 -10.78 -10.37
CA ASP A 37 -15.93 -11.48 -9.09
C ASP A 37 -15.96 -10.39 -7.99
N SER A 38 -17.13 -9.80 -7.78
CA SER A 38 -17.36 -8.81 -6.72
C SER A 38 -17.54 -9.53 -5.39
N HIS A 39 -16.48 -10.19 -4.92
CA HIS A 39 -16.35 -10.48 -3.51
C HIS A 39 -16.21 -9.13 -2.78
N PRO A 40 -16.99 -8.86 -1.72
CA PRO A 40 -16.73 -7.70 -0.88
C PRO A 40 -15.29 -7.83 -0.40
N SER A 41 -14.40 -6.89 -0.77
CA SER A 41 -13.03 -6.93 -0.28
C SER A 41 -13.11 -6.69 1.22
N THR A 42 -13.11 -7.76 2.02
CA THR A 42 -13.12 -7.63 3.47
C THR A 42 -11.92 -6.77 3.85
N ARG A 43 -12.20 -5.59 4.39
CA ARG A 43 -11.19 -4.61 4.75
C ARG A 43 -10.47 -5.15 5.99
N VAL A 44 -9.17 -5.41 5.85
CA VAL A 44 -8.34 -5.81 6.98
C VAL A 44 -7.78 -4.56 7.65
N VAL A 45 -7.91 -4.50 8.97
CA VAL A 45 -7.53 -3.36 9.81
C VAL A 45 -6.47 -3.77 10.84
N ALA A 46 -5.69 -2.80 11.30
CA ALA A 46 -5.01 -2.91 12.59
C ALA A 46 -5.93 -2.29 13.63
N VAL A 47 -6.19 -2.98 14.74
CA VAL A 47 -7.04 -2.45 15.80
C VAL A 47 -6.14 -1.91 16.89
N ASP A 48 -6.30 -0.63 17.27
CA ASP A 48 -5.57 -0.06 18.39
C ASP A 48 -6.12 -0.58 19.73
N CYS A 49 -5.43 -0.34 20.84
CA CYS A 49 -5.87 -0.85 22.15
C CYS A 49 -7.06 -0.11 22.76
N PHE A 50 -7.59 0.89 22.06
CA PHE A 50 -8.87 1.53 22.36
C PHE A 50 -10.00 0.95 21.47
N SER A 51 -9.74 -0.19 20.81
CA SER A 51 -10.65 -0.87 19.90
C SER A 51 -11.03 -0.04 18.66
N ASN A 52 -10.18 0.90 18.24
CA ASN A 52 -10.41 1.65 17.00
C ASN A 52 -9.75 0.92 15.80
N PRO A 53 -10.52 0.59 14.75
CA PRO A 53 -9.99 -0.04 13.56
C PRO A 53 -9.32 0.99 12.65
N GLN A 54 -8.07 0.74 12.28
CA GLN A 54 -7.25 1.63 11.45
C GLN A 54 -6.77 0.93 10.17
N VAL A 55 -6.79 1.65 9.06
CA VAL A 55 -6.13 1.24 7.81
C VAL A 55 -4.90 2.10 7.63
N ARG A 56 -3.72 1.46 7.59
CA ARG A 56 -2.43 2.14 7.39
C ARG A 56 -2.20 3.28 8.39
N PRO A 57 -2.28 3.03 9.72
CA PRO A 57 -2.05 4.09 10.70
C PRO A 57 -0.62 4.63 10.61
N GLY A 58 -0.43 5.92 10.91
CA GLY A 58 0.88 6.58 10.93
C GLY A 58 1.67 6.35 12.23
N ASP A 59 0.98 5.92 13.28
CA ASP A 59 1.51 5.58 14.60
C ASP A 59 0.73 4.39 15.19
N PHE A 60 1.31 3.69 16.16
CA PHE A 60 0.65 2.57 16.82
C PHE A 60 1.18 2.39 18.24
N LEU A 61 0.32 2.55 19.25
CA LEU A 61 0.70 2.35 20.65
C LEU A 61 0.82 0.85 20.96
N LEU A 62 2.01 0.40 21.38
CA LEU A 62 2.26 -1.01 21.72
C LEU A 62 2.07 -1.29 23.21
N ALA A 63 2.51 -0.37 24.07
CA ALA A 63 2.38 -0.50 25.52
C ALA A 63 1.19 0.30 26.04
N CYS A 64 0.00 -0.29 25.95
CA CYS A 64 -1.25 0.44 26.21
C CYS A 64 -1.53 0.77 27.68
N GLY A 65 -0.91 0.06 28.62
CA GLY A 65 -1.08 0.32 30.04
C GLY A 65 -0.31 1.56 30.53
N ASP A 66 0.87 1.82 29.95
CA ASP A 66 1.82 2.80 30.50
C ASP A 66 2.37 3.79 29.47
N GLY A 67 2.12 3.58 28.17
CA GLY A 67 2.56 4.49 27.11
C GLY A 67 4.03 4.38 26.72
N ASN A 68 4.79 3.43 27.27
CA ASN A 68 6.26 3.44 27.18
C ASN A 68 6.85 2.80 25.92
N ASN A 69 6.01 2.33 25.00
CA ASN A 69 6.41 1.84 23.70
C ASN A 69 5.35 2.17 22.64
N ARG A 70 5.76 2.84 21.56
CA ARG A 70 4.92 3.14 20.39
C ARG A 70 5.73 3.11 19.10
N LEU A 71 5.08 2.70 18.02
CA LEU A 71 5.55 2.95 16.67
C LEU A 71 5.15 4.36 16.22
N ILE A 72 6.07 5.06 15.59
CA ILE A 72 5.85 6.38 14.97
C ILE A 72 6.43 6.40 13.55
N ASP A 73 6.04 7.42 12.77
CA ASP A 73 6.51 7.63 11.40
C ASP A 73 6.33 6.38 10.51
N ILE A 74 5.17 5.73 10.63
CA ILE A 74 4.91 4.49 9.91
C ILE A 74 4.61 4.79 8.43
N HIS A 75 5.42 4.23 7.55
CA HIS A 75 5.26 4.28 6.11
C HIS A 75 4.98 2.89 5.53
N TRP A 76 3.74 2.65 5.13
CA TRP A 76 3.27 1.36 4.62
C TRP A 76 3.60 1.17 3.13
N SER A 77 4.43 0.18 2.84
CA SER A 77 4.71 -0.27 1.46
C SER A 77 3.66 -1.25 0.93
N HIS A 78 3.04 -2.02 1.82
CA HIS A 78 2.02 -3.01 1.49
C HIS A 78 0.90 -3.03 2.53
N TRP A 79 -0.34 -3.19 2.07
CA TRP A 79 -1.50 -3.45 2.92
C TRP A 79 -2.49 -4.28 2.11
N GLY A 80 -2.64 -5.54 2.49
CA GLY A 80 -3.43 -6.52 1.76
C GLY A 80 -4.30 -7.37 2.69
N PRO A 81 -5.04 -8.33 2.12
CA PRO A 81 -6.01 -9.15 2.85
C PRO A 81 -5.37 -10.19 3.79
N THR A 82 -4.06 -10.41 3.70
CA THR A 82 -3.33 -11.43 4.47
C THR A 82 -2.16 -10.86 5.28
N SER A 83 -1.61 -9.71 4.88
CA SER A 83 -0.55 -9.04 5.60
C SER A 83 -0.46 -7.55 5.27
N ALA A 84 0.23 -6.80 6.10
CA ALA A 84 0.71 -5.46 5.80
C ALA A 84 2.19 -5.33 6.16
N VAL A 85 2.92 -4.50 5.43
CA VAL A 85 4.37 -4.28 5.64
C VAL A 85 4.70 -2.79 5.54
N GLY A 86 5.37 -2.28 6.56
CA GLY A 86 5.77 -0.88 6.64
C GLY A 86 7.16 -0.70 7.26
N ARG A 87 7.71 0.50 7.09
CA ARG A 87 8.87 0.98 7.87
C ARG A 87 8.37 1.92 8.95
N ALA A 88 8.98 1.92 10.12
CA ALA A 88 8.62 2.81 11.22
C ALA A 88 9.85 3.08 12.11
N LEU A 89 9.67 3.98 13.07
CA LEU A 89 10.53 4.09 14.24
C LEU A 89 9.81 3.50 15.44
N ASP A 90 10.46 2.57 16.14
CA ASP A 90 10.01 2.09 17.44
C ASP A 90 10.57 3.01 18.53
N ALA A 91 9.68 3.77 19.18
CA ALA A 91 10.00 4.70 20.24
C ALA A 91 9.76 4.04 21.61
N VAL A 92 10.84 3.74 22.31
CA VAL A 92 10.83 2.98 23.57
C VAL A 92 11.44 3.82 24.70
N ASN A 93 10.74 3.92 25.82
CA ASN A 93 11.25 4.56 27.03
C ASN A 93 12.28 3.64 27.71
N ASP A 94 13.46 4.16 28.06
CA ASP A 94 14.49 3.40 28.80
C ASP A 94 14.08 3.09 30.25
N CYS A 95 13.11 3.81 30.80
CA CYS A 95 12.63 3.68 32.16
C CYS A 95 13.73 3.71 33.23
N ASP A 96 14.81 4.48 33.01
CA ASP A 96 15.91 4.61 33.96
C ASP A 96 15.88 5.97 34.67
N PRO A 97 15.75 6.03 36.02
CA PRO A 97 15.61 4.93 36.98
C PRO A 97 14.18 4.38 37.13
N TYR A 98 13.19 5.08 36.58
CA TYR A 98 11.81 4.62 36.47
C TYR A 98 11.14 5.31 35.27
N CYS A 99 10.04 4.75 34.75
CA CYS A 99 9.45 5.18 33.47
C CYS A 99 9.07 6.66 33.39
N ALA A 100 8.56 7.27 34.47
CA ALA A 100 8.22 8.69 34.47
C ALA A 100 9.45 9.64 34.43
N ALA A 101 10.65 9.15 34.76
CA ALA A 101 11.91 9.90 34.67
C ALA A 101 12.79 9.50 33.48
N GLY A 102 12.43 8.42 32.78
CA GLY A 102 13.18 7.89 31.66
C GLY A 102 13.09 8.74 30.39
N LYS A 103 13.75 8.26 29.33
CA LYS A 103 13.80 8.91 28.02
C LYS A 103 13.40 7.95 26.93
N PHE A 104 12.67 8.48 25.95
CA PHE A 104 12.38 7.74 24.72
C PHE A 104 13.60 7.73 23.79
N HIS A 105 13.94 6.54 23.32
CA HIS A 105 14.91 6.29 22.25
C HIS A 105 14.18 5.73 21.05
N THR A 106 14.64 6.02 19.84
CA THR A 106 14.00 5.56 18.60
C THR A 106 14.89 4.58 17.86
N TYR A 107 14.29 3.52 17.34
CA TYR A 107 15.00 2.48 16.58
C TYR A 107 14.26 2.18 15.27
N PRO A 108 14.92 2.20 14.12
CA PRO A 108 14.28 1.91 12.84
C PRO A 108 13.89 0.44 12.72
N VAL A 109 12.60 0.19 12.43
CA VAL A 109 12.04 -1.16 12.31
C VAL A 109 11.33 -1.38 10.97
N ILE A 110 11.33 -2.62 10.50
CA ILE A 110 10.30 -3.12 9.58
C ILE A 110 9.16 -3.69 10.40
N VAL A 111 7.95 -3.21 10.14
CA VAL A 111 6.71 -3.68 10.75
C VAL A 111 6.03 -4.64 9.78
N ARG A 112 5.67 -5.83 10.25
CA ARG A 112 4.81 -6.77 9.53
C ARG A 112 3.58 -7.09 10.37
N LEU A 113 2.40 -6.86 9.81
CA LEU A 113 1.14 -7.33 10.34
C LEU A 113 0.69 -8.55 9.56
N ASP A 114 0.23 -9.60 10.23
CA ASP A 114 -0.35 -10.78 9.59
C ASP A 114 -1.34 -11.53 10.51
N ARG A 115 -1.68 -12.77 10.13
CA ARG A 115 -2.74 -13.60 10.72
C ARG A 115 -4.08 -12.86 10.85
N PRO A 116 -4.71 -12.46 9.74
CA PRO A 116 -5.97 -11.76 9.86
C PRO A 116 -7.12 -12.69 10.27
N GLU A 117 -7.91 -12.27 11.23
CA GLU A 117 -9.07 -12.98 11.77
C GLU A 117 -10.31 -12.11 11.69
N THR A 118 -11.51 -12.70 11.71
CA THR A 118 -12.76 -11.92 11.78
C THR A 118 -12.76 -11.13 13.07
N TRP A 119 -12.95 -9.82 12.98
CA TRP A 119 -12.95 -9.00 14.18
C TRP A 119 -14.23 -9.25 14.98
N LYS A 120 -14.09 -9.48 16.29
CA LYS A 120 -15.20 -9.88 17.15
C LYS A 120 -16.23 -8.77 17.33
N THR A 121 -15.79 -7.51 17.29
CA THR A 121 -16.66 -6.33 17.47
C THR A 121 -17.42 -5.94 16.20
N ASP A 122 -16.87 -6.23 15.03
CA ASP A 122 -17.53 -6.01 13.73
C ASP A 122 -17.16 -7.13 12.75
N SER A 123 -18.12 -8.03 12.49
CA SER A 123 -17.94 -9.17 11.61
C SER A 123 -17.78 -8.82 10.13
N GLY A 124 -18.03 -7.55 9.75
CA GLY A 124 -17.74 -7.02 8.43
C GLY A 124 -16.26 -6.70 8.21
N LEU A 125 -15.46 -6.68 9.28
CA LEU A 125 -14.03 -6.40 9.26
C LEU A 125 -13.20 -7.62 9.66
N ARG A 126 -11.95 -7.63 9.20
CA ARG A 126 -10.92 -8.53 9.71
C ARG A 126 -9.83 -7.72 10.38
N GLN A 127 -9.27 -8.22 11.46
CA GLN A 127 -8.13 -7.59 12.13
C GLN A 127 -6.88 -8.43 11.96
N PHE A 128 -5.72 -7.80 11.79
CA PHE A 128 -4.45 -8.49 11.98
C PHE A 128 -4.27 -8.82 13.47
N THR A 129 -3.95 -10.08 13.79
CA THR A 129 -3.75 -10.53 15.18
C THR A 129 -2.28 -10.67 15.58
N ARG A 130 -1.35 -10.53 14.63
CA ARG A 130 0.09 -10.52 14.95
C ARG A 130 0.81 -9.35 14.32
N MET A 131 1.68 -8.74 15.11
CA MET A 131 2.69 -7.79 14.66
C MET A 131 4.09 -8.35 14.89
N GLN A 132 4.96 -8.20 13.90
CA GLN A 132 6.40 -8.47 14.01
C GLN A 132 7.16 -7.18 13.75
N LEU A 133 8.14 -6.90 14.61
CA LEU A 133 9.09 -5.80 14.47
C LEU A 133 10.47 -6.38 14.19
N VAL A 134 11.10 -5.93 13.11
CA VAL A 134 12.48 -6.29 12.77
C VAL A 134 13.34 -5.05 12.88
N TYR A 135 14.21 -4.98 13.90
CA TYR A 135 15.11 -3.85 14.09
C TYR A 135 16.20 -3.86 13.01
N THR A 136 16.26 -2.79 12.22
CA THR A 136 17.18 -2.72 11.07
C THR A 136 18.53 -2.13 11.45
N ASP A 137 18.53 -1.21 12.40
CA ASP A 137 19.72 -0.59 12.98
C ASP A 137 19.44 -0.26 14.46
N GLY A 138 20.42 -0.50 15.33
CA GLY A 138 20.22 -0.48 16.78
C GLY A 138 19.11 -1.43 17.28
N ARG A 139 18.85 -1.40 18.58
CA ARG A 139 17.67 -2.00 19.26
C ARG A 139 17.69 -1.62 20.74
N PRO A 140 16.55 -1.66 21.45
CA PRO A 140 16.56 -1.55 22.90
C PRO A 140 17.44 -2.64 23.54
N ALA A 141 18.00 -2.34 24.71
CA ALA A 141 18.81 -3.29 25.45
C ALA A 141 17.99 -4.56 25.77
N HIS A 142 18.63 -5.72 25.71
CA HIS A 142 18.00 -7.03 25.99
C HIS A 142 16.82 -7.44 25.07
N THR A 143 16.54 -6.69 24.00
CA THR A 143 15.47 -7.03 23.04
C THR A 143 15.99 -7.85 21.87
N GLU A 144 15.29 -8.88 21.39
CA GLU A 144 15.73 -9.61 20.20
C GLU A 144 15.72 -8.74 18.93
N ARG A 145 16.43 -9.18 17.89
CA ARG A 145 16.41 -8.50 16.59
C ARG A 145 15.03 -8.51 15.94
N VAL A 146 14.27 -9.58 16.19
CA VAL A 146 12.89 -9.75 15.74
C VAL A 146 12.03 -9.91 16.99
N VAL A 147 11.04 -9.05 17.15
CA VAL A 147 10.07 -9.12 18.26
C VAL A 147 8.70 -9.40 17.67
N THR A 148 7.97 -10.33 18.30
CA THR A 148 6.60 -10.66 17.92
C THR A 148 5.65 -10.23 19.03
N HIS A 149 4.62 -9.46 18.65
CA HIS A 149 3.50 -9.11 19.50
C HIS A 149 2.25 -9.83 18.99
N GLU A 150 1.61 -10.59 19.86
CA GLU A 150 0.21 -10.96 19.65
C GLU A 150 -0.62 -9.73 19.97
N LEU A 151 -1.38 -9.26 18.99
CA LEU A 151 -2.26 -8.11 19.14
C LEU A 151 -3.51 -8.55 19.88
N TRP A 152 -4.08 -7.61 20.64
CA TRP A 152 -5.31 -7.83 21.38
C TRP A 152 -6.49 -8.15 20.47
N ASP A 153 -7.48 -8.80 21.06
CA ASP A 153 -8.66 -9.35 20.39
C ASP A 153 -9.95 -8.60 20.74
#